data_AF-A0A8H5A8B9-F1
#
_entry.id   AF-A0A8H5A8B9-F1
#
_cell.length_a   1.000
_cell.length_b   1.000
_cell.length_c   1.000
_cell.angle_alpha   90.00
_cell.angle_beta   90.00
_cell.angle_gamma   90.00
#
_symmetry.space_group_name_H-M   'P 1'
#
loop_
_entity.id
_entity.type
_entity.pdbx_description
1 polymer ?
#
loop_
_entity_poly.entity_id
_entity_poly.type
_entity_poly.pdbx_seq_one_letter_code
_entity_poly.pdbx_strand_id
1 'polypeptide(L)'
;MGSDDNSPQPVSDFVPGTVLLVDFDGTLDTRHAQGHRDIVLVPTPSEDPDDPLNWSRWRKALLMATLCLYCLAIGIASAAIYSVLVPISAATGLSVGDLNSGTGYMFLTFGWGCLIWQPLAQKFGKRPVYLLSLLGTTGIMIWAPHATTNGQWIANKVLQGTFGAPVESLCEISVSDAYFAHERGTYIAYYALFLGGANFVAPVISGFI
;
A
#
# COMPACT_ATOMS: atom_id res chain seq x y z
N MET A 1 -26.99 -17.79 -54.03
CA MET A 1 -27.32 -16.40 -53.68
C MET A 1 -27.61 -16.39 -52.18
N GLY A 2 -26.56 -16.52 -51.38
CA GLY A 2 -26.63 -16.42 -49.92
C GLY A 2 -26.10 -15.04 -49.58
N SER A 3 -26.99 -14.14 -49.17
CA SER A 3 -26.63 -12.83 -48.66
C SER A 3 -26.04 -13.01 -47.27
N ASP A 4 -24.73 -12.81 -47.13
CA ASP A 4 -24.05 -12.68 -45.85
C ASP A 4 -24.64 -11.46 -45.13
N ASP A 5 -25.48 -11.74 -44.14
CA ASP A 5 -26.06 -10.78 -43.21
C ASP A 5 -24.95 -10.25 -42.30
N ASN A 6 -24.33 -9.15 -42.73
CA ASN A 6 -23.35 -8.40 -41.96
C ASN A 6 -24.05 -7.41 -41.02
N SER A 7 -24.83 -7.92 -40.08
CA SER A 7 -25.34 -7.16 -38.96
C SER A 7 -24.36 -7.23 -37.78
N PRO A 8 -24.02 -6.10 -37.11
CA PRO A 8 -23.18 -6.13 -35.93
C PRO A 8 -23.88 -6.91 -34.82
N GLN A 9 -23.28 -8.03 -34.41
CA GLN A 9 -23.79 -8.86 -33.32
C GLN A 9 -23.81 -8.01 -32.03
N PRO A 10 -24.95 -7.95 -31.30
CA PRO A 10 -25.02 -7.19 -30.06
C PRO A 10 -24.15 -7.86 -29.00
N VAL A 11 -23.24 -7.09 -28.41
CA VAL A 11 -22.34 -7.48 -27.32
C VAL A 11 -23.18 -7.85 -26.08
N SER A 12 -23.63 -9.10 -25.97
CA SER A 12 -24.61 -9.50 -24.94
C SER A 12 -24.15 -10.59 -23.98
N ASP A 13 -22.85 -10.89 -23.89
CA ASP A 13 -22.34 -11.95 -22.98
C ASP A 13 -21.36 -11.41 -21.93
N PHE A 14 -21.66 -10.22 -21.40
CA PHE A 14 -20.88 -9.65 -20.32
C PHE A 14 -21.32 -10.25 -18.98
N VAL A 15 -20.50 -11.12 -18.39
CA VAL A 15 -20.74 -11.65 -17.04
C VAL A 15 -20.62 -10.48 -16.06
N PRO A 16 -21.67 -10.17 -15.27
CA PRO A 16 -21.64 -9.05 -14.33
C PRO A 16 -20.45 -9.19 -13.37
N GLY A 17 -19.57 -8.17 -13.33
CA GLY A 17 -18.38 -8.15 -12.47
C GLY A 17 -17.07 -8.59 -13.15
N THR A 18 -17.11 -9.04 -14.41
CA THR A 18 -15.90 -9.23 -15.22
C THR A 18 -15.58 -7.96 -16.01
N VAL A 19 -14.32 -7.76 -16.34
CA VAL A 19 -13.85 -6.63 -17.16
C VAL A 19 -13.04 -7.22 -18.31
N LEU A 20 -13.42 -6.90 -19.55
CA LEU A 20 -12.68 -7.35 -20.73
C LEU A 20 -11.37 -6.56 -20.84
N LEU A 21 -10.25 -7.24 -20.66
CA LEU A 21 -8.90 -6.66 -20.74
C LEU A 21 -8.29 -6.76 -22.14
N VAL A 22 -8.81 -7.67 -22.97
CA VAL A 22 -8.30 -7.93 -24.31
C VAL A 22 -9.46 -7.91 -25.29
N ASP A 23 -9.45 -6.97 -26.22
CA ASP A 23 -10.39 -6.88 -27.34
C ASP A 23 -9.70 -7.43 -28.59
N PHE A 24 -10.01 -8.68 -28.95
CA PHE A 24 -9.48 -9.33 -30.15
C PHE A 24 -10.22 -8.90 -31.42
N ASP A 25 -11.44 -8.37 -31.30
CA ASP A 25 -12.32 -8.05 -32.43
C ASP A 25 -12.33 -6.54 -32.78
N GLY A 26 -11.70 -5.70 -31.96
CA GLY A 26 -11.60 -4.25 -32.16
C GLY A 26 -12.96 -3.54 -32.12
N THR A 27 -13.91 -4.11 -31.39
CA THR A 27 -15.32 -3.66 -31.34
C THR A 27 -15.59 -2.69 -30.19
N LEU A 28 -14.64 -2.51 -29.25
CA LEU A 28 -14.77 -1.61 -28.12
C LEU A 28 -14.19 -0.22 -28.43
N ASP A 29 -15.03 0.81 -28.35
CA ASP A 29 -14.64 2.23 -28.47
C ASP A 29 -13.94 2.71 -27.18
N THR A 30 -12.78 2.13 -26.87
CA THR A 30 -11.98 2.43 -25.68
C THR A 30 -10.54 2.72 -26.09
N ARG A 31 -9.84 3.58 -25.34
CA ARG A 31 -8.43 3.87 -25.63
C ARG A 31 -7.59 2.62 -25.39
N HIS A 32 -6.91 2.15 -26.43
CA HIS A 32 -5.98 1.03 -26.36
C HIS A 32 -4.57 1.50 -25.95
N ALA A 33 -3.78 0.60 -25.37
CA ALA A 33 -2.38 0.89 -25.02
C ALA A 33 -1.56 1.29 -26.26
N GLN A 34 -0.69 2.31 -26.15
CA GLN A 34 0.22 2.70 -27.24
C GLN A 34 1.09 1.49 -27.66
N GLY A 35 0.84 0.96 -28.86
CA GLY A 35 1.57 -0.15 -29.47
C GLY A 35 0.86 -1.51 -29.45
N HIS A 36 -0.24 -1.68 -28.71
CA HIS A 36 -1.03 -2.93 -28.69
C HIS A 36 -2.53 -2.58 -28.80
N ARG A 37 -3.09 -2.75 -30.02
CA ARG A 37 -4.52 -2.50 -30.30
C ARG A 37 -5.45 -3.46 -29.56
N ASP A 38 -4.93 -4.55 -29.01
CA ASP A 38 -5.76 -5.57 -28.38
C ASP A 38 -5.99 -5.32 -26.89
N ILE A 39 -5.24 -4.43 -26.22
CA ILE A 39 -5.34 -4.26 -24.76
C ILE A 39 -6.25 -3.08 -24.43
N VAL A 40 -7.35 -3.35 -23.72
CA VAL A 40 -8.31 -2.36 -23.24
C VAL A 40 -7.76 -1.70 -21.96
N LEU A 41 -7.65 -0.37 -21.96
CA LEU A 41 -7.24 0.39 -20.78
C LEU A 41 -8.43 0.53 -19.82
N VAL A 42 -8.32 -0.12 -18.67
CA VAL A 42 -9.32 -0.06 -17.59
C VAL A 42 -8.63 0.45 -16.33
N PRO A 43 -9.08 1.58 -15.74
CA PRO A 43 -10.18 2.47 -16.16
C PRO A 43 -9.91 3.17 -17.49
N THR A 44 -10.96 3.60 -18.19
CA THR A 44 -10.83 4.46 -19.37
C THR A 44 -10.13 5.76 -18.93
N PRO A 45 -8.95 6.08 -19.49
CA PRO A 45 -8.20 7.26 -19.06
C PRO A 45 -8.98 8.54 -19.38
N SER A 46 -9.10 9.43 -18.39
CA SER A 46 -9.71 10.75 -18.61
C SER A 46 -8.85 11.56 -19.57
N GLU A 47 -9.43 12.56 -20.26
CA GLU A 47 -8.67 13.51 -21.07
C GLU A 47 -7.92 14.55 -20.23
N ASP A 48 -8.12 14.55 -18.90
CA ASP A 48 -7.45 15.48 -18.00
C ASP A 48 -5.94 15.19 -17.88
N PRO A 49 -5.06 16.19 -18.09
CA PRO A 49 -3.61 16.06 -17.93
C PRO A 49 -3.15 15.67 -16.51
N ASP A 50 -3.99 15.94 -15.51
CA ASP A 50 -3.73 15.63 -14.10
C ASP A 50 -4.14 14.21 -13.70
N ASP A 51 -4.79 13.45 -14.59
CA ASP A 51 -5.12 12.04 -14.36
C ASP A 51 -3.82 11.24 -14.15
N PRO A 52 -3.64 10.57 -12.99
CA PRO A 52 -2.50 9.70 -12.73
C PRO A 52 -2.26 8.64 -13.82
N LEU A 53 -3.31 8.24 -14.53
CA LEU A 53 -3.22 7.29 -15.64
C LEU A 53 -2.42 7.85 -16.83
N ASN A 54 -2.44 9.17 -17.06
CA ASN A 54 -1.75 9.83 -18.18
C ASN A 54 -0.32 10.30 -17.85
N TRP A 55 0.15 10.11 -16.61
CA TRP A 55 1.48 10.58 -16.21
C TRP A 55 2.63 9.91 -16.99
N SER A 56 3.72 10.65 -17.20
CA SER A 56 4.93 10.12 -17.81
C SER A 56 5.51 8.96 -16.99
N ARG A 57 6.14 7.99 -17.67
CA ARG A 57 6.73 6.80 -17.04
C ARG A 57 7.68 7.14 -15.88
N TRP A 58 8.42 8.24 -16.00
CA TRP A 58 9.31 8.74 -14.94
C TRP A 58 8.54 9.18 -13.69
N ARG A 59 7.42 9.91 -13.86
CA ARG A 59 6.60 10.36 -12.72
C ARG A 59 5.94 9.18 -12.00
N LYS A 60 5.51 8.15 -12.75
CA LYS A 60 4.99 6.89 -12.19
C LYS A 60 6.08 6.12 -11.43
N ALA A 61 7.29 6.04 -11.99
CA ALA A 61 8.43 5.43 -11.31
C ALA A 61 8.82 6.16 -10.02
N LEU A 62 8.81 7.50 -10.00
CA LEU A 62 9.05 8.29 -8.80
C LEU A 62 7.97 8.09 -7.73
N LEU A 63 6.70 7.98 -8.13
CA LEU A 63 5.60 7.64 -7.21
C LEU A 63 5.87 6.28 -6.56
N MET A 64 6.16 5.25 -7.36
CA MET A 64 6.47 3.91 -6.85
C MET A 64 7.69 3.91 -5.93
N ALA A 65 8.77 4.59 -6.31
CA ALA A 65 9.96 4.69 -5.48
C ALA A 65 9.64 5.34 -4.12
N THR A 66 8.80 6.37 -4.09
CA THR A 66 8.37 7.03 -2.85
C THR A 66 7.50 6.13 -1.99
N LEU A 67 6.57 5.37 -2.59
CA LEU A 67 5.75 4.40 -1.89
C LEU A 67 6.58 3.25 -1.30
N CYS A 68 7.54 2.73 -2.07
CA CYS A 68 8.48 1.71 -1.58
C CYS A 68 9.33 2.24 -0.43
N LEU A 69 9.85 3.47 -0.52
CA LEU A 69 10.63 4.10 0.55
C LEU A 69 9.79 4.30 1.82
N TYR A 70 8.55 4.77 1.67
CA TYR A 70 7.62 4.93 2.79
C TYR A 70 7.30 3.59 3.47
N CYS A 71 7.04 2.56 2.66
CA CYS A 71 6.81 1.19 3.12
C CYS A 71 8.02 0.63 3.86
N LEU A 72 9.24 0.84 3.33
CA LEU A 72 10.48 0.47 4.00
C LEU A 72 10.65 1.20 5.34
N ALA A 73 10.42 2.51 5.38
CA ALA A 73 10.59 3.31 6.58
C ALA A 73 9.67 2.85 7.72
N ILE A 74 8.38 2.66 7.44
CA ILE A 74 7.42 2.19 8.45
C ILE A 74 7.65 0.72 8.79
N GLY A 75 7.86 -0.13 7.78
CA GLY A 75 8.08 -1.57 7.96
C GLY A 75 9.33 -1.86 8.79
N ILE A 76 10.43 -1.12 8.57
CA ILE A 76 11.64 -1.24 9.39
C ILE A 76 11.37 -0.80 10.83
N ALA A 77 10.68 0.33 11.03
CA ALA A 77 10.34 0.82 12.36
C ALA A 77 9.43 -0.13 13.16
N SER A 78 8.51 -0.84 12.50
CA SER A 78 7.67 -1.85 13.15
C SER A 78 8.38 -3.18 13.38
N ALA A 79 9.24 -3.61 12.44
CA ALA A 79 9.87 -4.92 12.51
C ALA A 79 11.14 -4.95 13.38
N ALA A 80 11.86 -3.83 13.50
CA ALA A 80 13.08 -3.74 14.32
C ALA A 80 12.83 -4.12 15.79
N ILE A 81 11.61 -3.91 16.29
CA ILE A 81 11.22 -4.19 17.67
C ILE A 81 11.37 -5.68 18.01
N TYR A 82 11.13 -6.59 17.06
CA TYR A 82 11.24 -8.03 17.28
C TYR A 82 12.66 -8.47 17.62
N SER A 83 13.64 -7.86 16.98
CA SER A 83 15.05 -8.21 17.17
C SER A 83 15.64 -7.66 18.47
N VAL A 84 15.08 -6.57 19.01
CA VAL A 84 15.60 -5.89 20.21
C VAL A 84 14.75 -6.20 21.46
N LEU A 85 13.79 -7.12 21.36
CA LEU A 85 12.86 -7.44 22.45
C LEU A 85 13.59 -7.96 23.70
N VAL A 86 14.62 -8.79 23.52
CA VAL A 86 15.42 -9.35 24.62
C VAL A 86 16.29 -8.28 25.31
N PRO A 87 17.06 -7.45 24.58
CA PRO A 87 17.73 -6.29 25.16
C PRO A 87 16.79 -5.31 25.88
N ILE A 88 15.62 -5.04 25.30
CA ILE A 88 14.61 -4.16 25.93
C ILE A 88 14.09 -4.78 27.22
N SER A 89 13.81 -6.08 27.25
CA SER A 89 13.42 -6.81 28.46
C SER A 89 14.49 -6.69 29.54
N ALA A 90 15.78 -6.84 29.19
CA ALA A 90 16.89 -6.68 30.12
C ALA A 90 17.05 -5.25 30.65
N ALA A 91 16.82 -4.23 29.81
CA ALA A 91 16.97 -2.82 30.19
C ALA A 91 15.78 -2.26 30.98
N THR A 92 14.56 -2.72 30.68
CA THR A 92 13.32 -2.21 31.31
C THR A 92 12.83 -3.10 32.46
N GLY A 93 13.35 -4.32 32.58
CA GLY A 93 12.87 -5.32 33.54
C GLY A 93 11.50 -5.91 33.19
N LEU A 94 10.94 -5.59 32.01
CA LEU A 94 9.66 -6.10 31.54
C LEU A 94 9.79 -7.53 31.02
N SER A 95 8.76 -8.36 31.26
CA SER A 95 8.71 -9.71 30.71
C SER A 95 8.62 -9.68 29.18
N VAL A 96 9.30 -10.61 28.51
CA VAL A 96 9.19 -10.82 27.06
C VAL A 96 7.73 -11.08 26.65
N GLY A 97 6.93 -11.71 27.51
CA GLY A 97 5.49 -11.95 27.27
C GLY A 97 4.68 -10.65 27.21
N ASP A 98 4.99 -9.69 28.07
CA ASP A 98 4.32 -8.37 28.09
C ASP A 98 4.70 -7.55 26.87
N LEU A 99 5.99 -7.58 26.50
CA LEU A 99 6.49 -6.90 25.31
C LEU A 99 5.84 -7.47 24.04
N ASN A 100 5.70 -8.79 23.94
CA ASN A 100 5.04 -9.46 22.83
C ASN A 100 3.54 -9.14 22.77
N SER A 101 2.87 -9.05 23.92
CA SER A 101 1.48 -8.58 24.00
C SER A 101 1.33 -7.15 23.47
N GLY A 102 2.29 -6.26 23.80
CA GLY A 102 2.40 -4.91 23.24
C GLY A 102 2.43 -4.90 21.71
N THR A 103 3.21 -5.80 21.11
CA THR A 103 3.28 -5.94 19.65
C THR A 103 1.99 -6.51 19.05
N GLY A 104 1.30 -7.41 19.76
CA GLY A 104 -0.04 -7.86 19.38
C GLY A 104 -1.03 -6.71 19.29
N TYR A 105 -1.02 -5.80 20.27
CA TYR A 105 -1.85 -4.59 20.24
C TYR A 105 -1.48 -3.64 19.11
N MET A 106 -0.19 -3.55 18.75
CA MET A 106 0.26 -2.80 17.57
C MET A 106 -0.44 -3.31 16.31
N PHE A 107 -0.41 -4.62 16.03
CA PHE A 107 -1.05 -5.15 14.83
C PHE A 107 -2.56 -5.07 14.85
N LEU A 108 -3.17 -5.26 16.02
CA LEU A 108 -4.62 -5.05 16.17
C LEU A 108 -4.99 -3.61 15.78
N THR A 109 -4.23 -2.62 16.26
CA THR A 109 -4.47 -1.20 15.98
C THR A 109 -4.06 -0.78 14.57
N PHE A 110 -3.13 -1.49 13.91
CA PHE A 110 -2.90 -1.38 12.46
C PHE A 110 -4.19 -1.67 11.68
N GLY A 111 -4.81 -2.82 11.95
CA GLY A 111 -6.05 -3.22 11.25
C GLY A 111 -7.20 -2.25 11.49
N TRP A 112 -7.44 -1.86 12.74
CA TRP A 112 -8.47 -0.87 13.08
C TRP A 112 -8.17 0.53 12.54
N GLY A 113 -6.89 0.92 12.53
CA GLY A 113 -6.44 2.18 11.96
C GLY A 113 -6.74 2.28 10.47
N CYS A 114 -6.59 1.19 9.71
CA CYS A 114 -6.91 1.18 8.27
C CYS A 114 -8.35 1.61 8.01
N LEU A 115 -9.31 1.16 8.82
CA LEU A 115 -10.73 1.52 8.65
C LEU A 115 -10.99 3.02 8.83
N ILE A 116 -10.21 3.71 9.67
CA ILE A 116 -10.35 5.14 9.95
C ILE A 116 -9.59 5.97 8.91
N TRP A 117 -8.37 5.56 8.57
CA TRP A 117 -7.52 6.28 7.64
C TRP A 117 -7.97 6.16 6.18
N GLN A 118 -8.65 5.07 5.82
CA GLN A 118 -9.21 4.85 4.48
C GLN A 118 -10.16 5.98 4.05
N PRO A 119 -11.28 6.27 4.76
CA PRO A 119 -12.18 7.36 4.38
C PRO A 119 -11.52 8.74 4.53
N LEU A 120 -10.58 8.88 5.49
CA LEU A 120 -9.85 10.13 5.67
C LEU A 120 -9.00 10.47 4.43
N ALA A 121 -8.29 9.48 3.88
CA ALA A 121 -7.47 9.66 2.70
C ALA A 121 -8.29 9.96 1.44
N GLN A 122 -9.50 9.40 1.34
CA GLN A 122 -10.43 9.70 0.25
C GLN A 122 -10.97 11.14 0.34
N LYS A 123 -11.25 11.64 1.55
CA LYS A 123 -11.82 12.98 1.75
C LYS A 123 -10.78 14.11 1.71
N PHE A 124 -9.63 13.93 2.37
CA PHE A 124 -8.61 14.97 2.54
C PHE A 124 -7.44 14.82 1.56
N GLY A 125 -7.45 13.78 0.72
CA GLY A 125 -6.38 13.46 -0.20
C GLY A 125 -5.28 12.61 0.44
N LYS A 126 -4.55 11.89 -0.41
CA LYS A 126 -3.58 10.88 0.03
C LYS A 126 -2.28 11.47 0.59
N ARG A 127 -1.79 12.57 -0.01
CA ARG A 127 -0.52 13.23 0.37
C ARG A 127 -0.46 13.65 1.85
N PRO A 128 -1.44 14.39 2.41
CA PRO A 128 -1.38 14.77 3.82
C PRO A 128 -1.44 13.56 4.75
N VAL A 129 -2.18 12.50 4.38
CA VAL A 129 -2.24 11.27 5.17
C VAL A 129 -0.87 10.58 5.28
N TYR A 130 -0.13 10.47 4.16
CA TYR A 130 1.23 9.93 4.17
C TYR A 130 2.22 10.74 5.00
N LEU A 131 2.09 12.07 4.98
CA LEU A 131 2.97 12.94 5.77
C LEU A 131 2.63 12.86 7.27
N LEU A 132 1.34 12.85 7.61
CA LEU A 132 0.89 12.73 8.99
C LEU A 132 1.26 11.37 9.61
N SER A 133 1.12 10.28 8.86
CA SER A 133 1.55 8.96 9.32
C SER A 133 3.06 8.92 9.55
N LEU A 134 3.85 9.41 8.60
CA LEU A 134 5.31 9.43 8.72
C LEU A 134 5.79 10.26 9.92
N LEU A 135 5.24 11.47 10.08
CA LEU A 135 5.59 12.35 11.21
C LEU A 135 5.14 11.75 12.54
N GLY A 136 3.93 11.17 12.58
CA GLY A 136 3.40 10.49 13.75
C GLY A 136 4.27 9.30 14.18
N THR A 137 4.56 8.39 13.24
CA THR A 137 5.42 7.23 13.49
C THR A 137 6.82 7.66 13.92
N THR A 138 7.40 8.70 13.31
CA THR A 138 8.72 9.22 13.71
C THR A 138 8.71 9.76 15.15
N GLY A 139 7.70 10.56 15.51
CA GLY A 139 7.56 11.08 16.88
C GLY A 139 7.40 9.97 17.92
N ILE A 140 6.64 8.93 17.59
CA ILE A 140 6.42 7.76 18.45
C ILE A 140 7.71 6.93 18.59
N MET A 141 8.51 6.79 17.53
CA MET A 141 9.82 6.13 17.60
C MET A 141 10.82 6.89 18.47
N ILE A 142 10.79 8.22 18.49
CA ILE A 142 11.61 9.03 19.41
C ILE A 142 11.15 8.83 20.86
N TRP A 143 9.85 8.62 21.09
CA TRP A 143 9.31 8.39 22.43
C TRP A 143 9.54 6.95 22.94
N ALA A 144 9.67 5.97 22.05
CA ALA A 144 9.88 4.56 22.39
C ALA A 144 10.99 4.27 23.42
N PRO A 145 12.22 4.83 23.34
CA PRO A 145 13.27 4.59 24.33
C PRO A 145 12.99 5.19 25.72
N HIS A 146 12.08 6.16 25.82
CA HIS A 146 11.71 6.78 27.10
C HIS A 146 10.60 6.02 27.85
N ALA A 147 10.00 5.00 27.23
CA ALA A 147 8.97 4.19 27.86
C ALA A 147 9.59 3.15 28.81
N THR A 148 9.56 3.43 30.12
CA THR A 148 10.15 2.56 31.16
C THR A 148 9.11 1.68 31.86
N THR A 149 7.82 1.89 31.59
CA THR A 149 6.72 1.14 32.21
C THR A 149 5.92 0.36 31.17
N ASN A 150 5.31 -0.76 31.57
CA ASN A 150 4.49 -1.60 30.70
C ASN A 150 3.36 -0.81 30.03
N GLY A 151 2.63 0.00 30.81
CA GLY A 151 1.55 0.84 30.28
C GLY A 151 2.02 1.85 29.23
N GLN A 152 3.18 2.48 29.43
CA GLN A 152 3.77 3.39 28.44
C GLN A 152 4.22 2.65 27.18
N TRP A 153 4.76 1.43 27.33
CA TRP A 153 5.12 0.59 26.20
C TRP A 153 3.90 0.22 25.35
N ILE A 154 2.82 -0.25 25.98
CA ILE A 154 1.57 -0.58 25.28
C ILE A 154 1.00 0.65 24.59
N ALA A 155 0.94 1.80 25.27
CA ALA A 155 0.46 3.05 24.69
C ALA A 155 1.29 3.46 23.47
N ASN A 156 2.62 3.37 23.57
CA ASN A 156 3.53 3.63 22.47
C ASN A 156 3.25 2.73 21.26
N LYS A 157 3.02 1.43 21.49
CA LYS A 157 2.70 0.45 20.42
C LYS A 157 1.33 0.64 19.79
N VAL A 158 0.31 0.96 20.58
CA VAL A 158 -1.03 1.29 20.09
C VAL A 158 -1.00 2.53 19.20
N LEU A 159 -0.26 3.56 19.62
CA LEU A 159 -0.09 4.76 18.81
C LEU A 159 0.71 4.45 17.55
N GLN A 160 1.79 3.67 17.65
CA GLN A 160 2.58 3.26 16.49
C GLN A 160 1.72 2.55 15.45
N GLY A 161 0.86 1.62 15.88
CA GLY A 161 -0.05 0.90 14.99
C GLY A 161 -1.11 1.82 14.37
N THR A 162 -1.67 2.74 15.15
CA THR A 162 -2.70 3.68 14.66
C THR A 162 -2.15 4.65 13.60
N PHE A 163 -0.95 5.21 13.81
CA PHE A 163 -0.33 6.12 12.84
C PHE A 163 0.34 5.38 11.68
N GLY A 164 0.82 4.16 11.90
CA GLY A 164 1.41 3.30 10.86
C GLY A 164 0.39 2.67 9.92
N ALA A 165 -0.87 2.54 10.34
CA ALA A 165 -1.95 1.88 9.62
C ALA A 165 -2.09 2.22 8.12
N PRO A 166 -1.93 3.49 7.67
CA PRO A 166 -2.06 3.82 6.25
C PRO A 166 -1.10 3.06 5.33
N VAL A 167 0.01 2.51 5.85
CA VAL A 167 0.95 1.73 5.03
C VAL A 167 0.31 0.53 4.36
N GLU A 168 -0.60 -0.17 5.04
CA GLU A 168 -1.19 -1.42 4.55
C GLU A 168 -2.21 -1.15 3.45
N SER A 169 -3.09 -0.19 3.65
CA SER A 169 -4.22 0.04 2.74
C SER A 169 -3.98 1.15 1.72
N LEU A 170 -3.36 2.27 2.12
CA LEU A 170 -3.26 3.44 1.25
C LEU A 170 -2.25 3.22 0.11
N CYS A 171 -1.20 2.44 0.35
CA CYS A 171 -0.21 2.09 -0.67
C CYS A 171 -0.86 1.32 -1.82
N GLU A 172 -1.68 0.31 -1.52
CA GLU A 172 -2.37 -0.48 -2.54
C GLU A 172 -3.31 0.36 -3.40
N ILE A 173 -4.05 1.29 -2.77
CA ILE A 173 -4.95 2.21 -3.48
C ILE A 173 -4.15 3.22 -4.30
N SER A 174 -2.98 3.65 -3.82
CA SER A 174 -2.13 4.58 -4.58
C SER A 174 -1.55 3.92 -5.82
N VAL A 175 -1.21 2.63 -5.74
CA VAL A 175 -0.79 1.85 -6.92
C VAL A 175 -1.97 1.61 -7.86
N SER A 176 -3.16 1.29 -7.34
CA SER A 176 -4.35 1.05 -8.17
C SER A 176 -4.79 2.25 -8.99
N ASP A 177 -4.56 3.45 -8.47
CA ASP A 177 -5.01 4.68 -9.12
C ASP A 177 -4.00 5.17 -10.16
N ALA A 178 -2.74 4.76 -10.09
CA ALA A 178 -1.68 5.19 -11.01
C ALA A 178 -1.41 4.22 -12.17
N TYR A 179 -1.83 2.96 -12.03
CA TYR A 179 -1.55 1.88 -12.98
C TYR A 179 -2.81 1.20 -13.49
N PHE A 180 -2.81 0.87 -14.78
CA PHE A 180 -3.91 0.17 -15.44
C PHE A 180 -4.03 -1.27 -14.93
N ALA A 181 -5.24 -1.84 -15.02
CA ALA A 181 -5.54 -3.18 -14.52
C ALA A 181 -4.59 -4.29 -15.01
N HIS A 182 -4.12 -4.22 -16.27
CA HIS A 182 -3.22 -5.23 -16.85
C HIS A 182 -1.80 -5.23 -16.24
N GLU A 183 -1.30 -4.08 -15.79
CA GLU A 183 0.03 -3.95 -15.17
C GLU A 183 -0.03 -3.83 -13.64
N ARG A 184 -1.19 -3.49 -13.07
CA ARG A 184 -1.41 -3.25 -11.65
C ARG A 184 -0.91 -4.39 -10.77
N GLY A 185 -1.12 -5.64 -11.18
CA GLY A 185 -0.68 -6.82 -10.42
C GLY A 185 0.82 -6.84 -10.17
N THR A 186 1.63 -6.51 -11.18
CA THR A 186 3.09 -6.47 -11.07
C THR A 186 3.56 -5.39 -10.08
N TYR A 187 2.93 -4.21 -10.11
CA TYR A 187 3.29 -3.12 -9.20
C TYR A 187 2.84 -3.35 -7.76
N ILE A 188 1.70 -4.02 -7.55
CA ILE A 188 1.29 -4.50 -6.23
C ILE A 188 2.27 -5.56 -5.72
N ALA A 189 2.74 -6.46 -6.59
CA ALA A 189 3.76 -7.45 -6.21
C ALA A 189 5.08 -6.79 -5.79
N TYR A 190 5.52 -5.72 -6.46
CA TYR A 190 6.66 -4.93 -6.01
C TYR A 190 6.41 -4.32 -4.62
N TYR A 191 5.26 -3.69 -4.41
CA TYR A 191 4.89 -3.16 -3.08
C TYR A 191 4.94 -4.26 -2.00
N ALA A 192 4.34 -5.42 -2.25
CA ALA A 192 4.35 -6.55 -1.32
C ALA A 192 5.78 -7.07 -1.06
N LEU A 193 6.64 -7.09 -2.08
CA LEU A 193 8.05 -7.45 -1.94
C LEU A 193 8.80 -6.46 -1.04
N PHE A 194 8.56 -5.16 -1.17
CA PHE A 194 9.18 -4.14 -0.31
C PHE A 194 8.63 -4.18 1.12
N LEU A 195 7.33 -4.42 1.31
CA LEU A 195 6.71 -4.57 2.62
C LEU A 195 7.25 -5.80 3.36
N GLY A 196 7.24 -6.96 2.69
CA GLY A 196 7.83 -8.18 3.23
C GLY A 196 9.34 -8.06 3.41
N GLY A 197 10.03 -7.48 2.44
CA GLY A 197 11.48 -7.24 2.46
C GLY A 197 11.92 -6.35 3.63
N ALA A 198 11.16 -5.31 3.97
CA ALA A 198 11.41 -4.48 5.15
C ALA A 198 11.49 -5.30 6.43
N ASN A 199 10.61 -6.29 6.60
CA ASN A 199 10.61 -7.15 7.78
C ASN A 199 11.88 -8.01 7.90
N PHE A 200 12.54 -8.34 6.79
CA PHE A 200 13.82 -9.05 6.79
C PHE A 200 15.02 -8.12 6.97
N VAL A 201 14.96 -6.91 6.45
CA VAL A 201 16.04 -5.92 6.58
C VAL A 201 16.11 -5.34 8.00
N ALA A 202 14.97 -5.17 8.67
CA ALA A 202 14.93 -4.54 10.00
C ALA A 202 15.76 -5.28 11.06
N PRO A 203 15.62 -6.61 11.23
CA PRO A 203 16.43 -7.38 12.18
C PRO A 203 17.93 -7.33 11.88
N VAL A 204 18.31 -7.25 10.60
CA VAL A 204 19.71 -7.13 10.21
C VAL A 204 20.30 -5.83 10.74
N ILE A 205 19.60 -4.70 10.55
CA ILE A 205 20.07 -3.40 11.03
C ILE A 205 20.08 -3.34 12.57
N SER A 206 19.01 -3.82 13.20
CA SER A 206 18.91 -3.78 14.67
C SER A 206 19.81 -4.77 15.37
N GLY A 207 20.19 -5.87 14.73
CA GLY A 207 21.09 -6.87 15.29
C GLY A 207 22.56 -6.44 15.31
N PHE A 208 22.93 -5.40 14.55
CA PHE A 208 24.26 -4.78 14.63
C PHE A 208 24.42 -3.83 15.82
N ILE A 209 23.33 -3.45 16.48
CA ILE A 209 23.27 -2.50 17.61
C ILE A 209 23.05 -3.29 18.91
#